data_AF-A0A8H2K0I9-F1
#
_entry.id   AF-A0A8H2K0I9-F1
#
_cell.length_a   1.000
_cell.length_b   1.000
_cell.length_c   1.000
_cell.angle_alpha   90.00
_cell.angle_beta   90.00
_cell.angle_gamma   90.00
#
_symmetry.space_group_name_H-M   'P 1'
#
loop_
_entity.id
_entity.type
_entity.pdbx_description
1 polymer ?
#
loop_
_entity_poly.entity_id
_entity_poly.type
_entity_poly.pdbx_seq_one_letter_code
_entity_poly.pdbx_strand_id
1 'polypeptide(L)'
;MAKSKNKQKETKPKSAGLMTSVAVENLAFAMGRAADVDEVLRQAGLSRQRLSVLMTDDEISQAMETRLDAVLNAPWRFVEDHGEQTHFLKELFTKWHFEIVSGAWEACPYGYSVLEANYKIDENSRFTLAEIMVKPLEWFEPKNNGELIFRKPQSSAEVNVFKTYPLKFFLTRRKPSYKQPYGEALLTKLYWIWYFKTSSTKFWVKFLERFGSPLLIGKVG
;
A
#
# COMPACT_ATOMS: atom_id res chain seq x y z
N MET A 1 57.73 20.78 -35.29
CA MET A 1 56.50 20.03 -35.57
C MET A 1 56.37 18.92 -34.52
N ALA A 2 55.66 19.23 -33.43
CA ALA A 2 54.36 18.64 -33.05
C ALA A 2 54.46 17.24 -32.40
N LYS A 3 54.77 17.19 -31.09
CA LYS A 3 54.47 16.04 -30.23
C LYS A 3 53.05 16.20 -29.68
N SER A 4 52.10 15.44 -30.21
CA SER A 4 50.70 15.39 -29.74
C SER A 4 50.63 14.73 -28.37
N LYS A 5 50.12 15.45 -27.36
CA LYS A 5 49.77 14.91 -26.05
C LYS A 5 48.43 14.20 -26.15
N ASN A 6 48.44 12.86 -26.08
CA ASN A 6 47.22 12.06 -26.04
C ASN A 6 46.60 12.16 -24.62
N LYS A 7 45.65 13.07 -24.41
CA LYS A 7 44.82 13.12 -23.20
C LYS A 7 43.74 12.05 -23.32
N GLN A 8 43.89 10.94 -22.59
CA GLN A 8 42.77 10.04 -22.33
C GLN A 8 41.70 10.80 -21.55
N LYS A 9 40.56 11.08 -22.20
CA LYS A 9 39.33 11.49 -21.50
C LYS A 9 38.74 10.25 -20.86
N GLU A 10 38.82 10.15 -19.54
CA GLU A 10 37.97 9.22 -18.78
C GLU A 10 36.50 9.57 -19.03
N THR A 11 35.83 8.75 -19.84
CA THR A 11 34.37 8.77 -19.96
C THR A 11 33.79 8.11 -18.71
N LYS A 12 33.46 8.93 -17.69
CA LYS A 12 32.58 8.47 -16.60
C LYS A 12 31.22 8.06 -17.20
N PRO A 13 30.65 6.91 -16.82
CA PRO A 13 29.30 6.57 -17.24
C PRO A 13 28.33 7.59 -16.63
N LYS A 14 27.59 8.31 -17.48
CA LYS A 14 26.51 9.20 -17.05
C LYS A 14 25.36 8.34 -16.52
N SER A 15 25.39 8.02 -15.22
CA SER A 15 24.25 7.44 -14.48
C SER A 15 23.36 8.50 -13.82
N ALA A 16 23.54 9.78 -14.16
CA ALA A 16 22.87 10.91 -13.50
C ALA A 16 21.38 11.08 -13.87
N GLY A 17 20.82 10.22 -14.74
CA GLY A 17 19.43 10.34 -15.22
C GLY A 17 18.39 9.49 -14.49
N LEU A 18 18.77 8.66 -13.51
CA LEU A 18 17.87 7.69 -12.86
C LEU A 18 17.62 7.94 -11.37
N MET A 19 18.17 9.01 -10.77
CA MET A 19 18.25 9.16 -9.31
C MET A 19 17.56 10.40 -8.73
N THR A 20 16.81 11.18 -9.51
CA THR A 20 16.46 12.55 -9.07
C THR A 20 14.98 12.82 -8.79
N SER A 21 14.02 12.02 -9.26
CA SER A 21 12.61 12.19 -8.88
C SER A 21 12.21 11.28 -7.72
N VAL A 22 12.42 9.97 -7.87
CA VAL A 22 12.03 8.97 -6.87
C VAL A 22 12.89 9.02 -5.61
N ALA A 23 14.20 9.24 -5.74
CA ALA A 23 15.09 9.29 -4.58
C ALA A 23 14.90 10.56 -3.75
N VAL A 24 14.51 11.68 -4.38
CA VAL A 24 14.29 12.97 -3.70
C VAL A 24 12.94 12.99 -2.98
N GLU A 25 11.89 12.42 -3.58
CA GLU A 25 10.63 12.15 -2.87
C GLU A 25 10.85 11.18 -1.70
N ASN A 26 11.60 10.09 -1.91
CA ASN A 26 11.93 9.15 -0.84
C ASN A 26 12.78 9.80 0.27
N LEU A 27 13.71 10.71 -0.05
CA LEU A 27 14.57 11.37 0.94
C LEU A 27 13.81 12.40 1.77
N ALA A 28 12.95 13.19 1.15
CA ALA A 28 12.07 14.14 1.84
C ALA A 28 11.03 13.41 2.72
N PHE A 29 10.59 12.22 2.29
CA PHE A 29 9.65 11.37 3.02
C PHE A 29 10.30 10.52 4.14
N ALA A 30 11.62 10.27 4.06
CA ALA A 30 12.35 9.37 4.96
C ALA A 30 12.93 10.03 6.22
N MET A 31 13.03 11.36 6.30
CA MET A 31 13.73 12.03 7.43
C MET A 31 13.04 11.91 8.81
N GLY A 32 11.89 11.24 8.90
CA GLY A 32 11.26 10.88 10.19
C GLY A 32 10.46 9.57 10.17
N ARG A 33 10.45 8.82 9.06
CA ARG A 33 9.66 7.60 8.92
C ARG A 33 10.52 6.40 9.29
N ALA A 34 10.06 5.58 10.23
CA ALA A 34 10.67 4.27 10.42
C ALA A 34 10.56 3.50 9.11
N ALA A 35 11.68 2.92 8.66
CA ALA A 35 11.66 1.99 7.54
C ALA A 35 10.62 0.89 7.83
N ASP A 36 9.97 0.39 6.78
CA ASP A 36 8.99 -0.68 6.97
C ASP A 36 9.68 -1.88 7.65
N VAL A 37 8.98 -2.43 8.63
CA VAL A 37 9.41 -3.59 9.43
C VAL A 37 9.30 -4.90 8.65
N ASP A 38 8.55 -4.91 7.55
CA ASP A 38 8.43 -6.03 6.63
C ASP A 38 9.73 -6.26 5.84
N GLU A 39 10.31 -7.46 6.01
CA GLU A 39 11.60 -7.81 5.42
C GLU A 39 11.59 -7.82 3.89
N VAL A 40 10.51 -8.27 3.26
CA VAL A 40 10.41 -8.35 1.79
C VAL A 40 10.31 -6.94 1.22
N LEU A 41 9.52 -6.07 1.83
CA LEU A 41 9.46 -4.65 1.42
C LEU A 41 10.82 -3.96 1.57
N ARG A 42 11.52 -4.24 2.67
CA ARG A 42 12.87 -3.72 2.91
C ARG A 42 13.89 -4.23 1.89
N GLN A 43 13.87 -5.52 1.57
CA GLN A 43 14.75 -6.12 0.55
C GLN A 43 14.43 -5.59 -0.85
N ALA A 44 13.16 -5.36 -1.15
CA ALA A 44 12.71 -4.79 -2.42
C ALA A 44 12.95 -3.27 -2.53
N GLY A 45 13.24 -2.59 -1.42
CA GLY A 45 13.35 -1.13 -1.39
C GLY A 45 12.04 -0.42 -1.69
N LEU A 46 10.90 -1.03 -1.35
CA LEU A 46 9.56 -0.53 -1.66
C LEU A 46 8.84 -0.04 -0.41
N SER A 47 8.04 1.02 -0.57
CA SER A 47 7.07 1.43 0.44
C SER A 47 5.81 0.55 0.36
N ARG A 48 5.14 0.34 1.50
CA ARG A 48 3.95 -0.53 1.60
C ARG A 48 2.81 -0.17 0.65
N GLN A 49 2.56 1.10 0.41
CA GLN A 49 1.58 1.59 -0.56
C GLN A 49 1.82 1.07 -1.99
N ARG A 50 3.08 0.76 -2.34
CA ARG A 50 3.45 0.21 -3.66
C ARG A 50 2.99 -1.24 -3.85
N LEU A 51 2.55 -1.92 -2.79
CA LEU A 51 1.91 -3.23 -2.92
C LEU A 51 0.65 -3.18 -3.81
N SER A 52 0.00 -2.02 -3.93
CA SER A 52 -1.14 -1.81 -4.84
C SER A 52 -0.83 -2.19 -6.30
N VAL A 53 0.43 -2.11 -6.71
CA VAL A 53 0.85 -2.52 -8.06
C VAL A 53 0.61 -4.01 -8.31
N LEU A 54 0.59 -4.86 -7.27
CA LEU A 54 0.28 -6.28 -7.44
C LEU A 54 -1.18 -6.51 -7.82
N MET A 55 -2.08 -5.57 -7.48
CA MET A 55 -3.48 -5.64 -7.86
C MET A 55 -3.71 -5.43 -9.37
N THR A 56 -2.69 -5.02 -10.13
CA THR A 56 -2.79 -4.97 -11.59
C THR A 56 -2.60 -6.34 -12.26
N ASP A 57 -2.24 -7.37 -11.49
CA ASP A 57 -2.19 -8.76 -11.98
C ASP A 57 -3.59 -9.39 -11.86
N ASP A 58 -4.16 -9.82 -12.98
CA ASP A 58 -5.54 -10.32 -13.05
C ASP A 58 -5.81 -11.46 -12.06
N GLU A 59 -4.86 -12.37 -11.89
CA GLU A 59 -5.00 -13.52 -10.98
C GLU A 59 -5.03 -13.07 -9.52
N ILE A 60 -4.17 -12.11 -9.16
CA ILE A 60 -4.13 -11.52 -7.82
C ILE A 60 -5.41 -10.71 -7.58
N SER A 61 -5.83 -9.85 -8.52
CA SER A 61 -7.03 -9.02 -8.36
C SER A 61 -8.27 -9.88 -8.20
N GLN A 62 -8.48 -10.85 -9.09
CA GLN A 62 -9.63 -11.75 -9.04
C GLN A 62 -9.70 -12.53 -7.72
N ALA A 63 -8.57 -13.04 -7.22
CA ALA A 63 -8.51 -13.75 -5.95
C ALA A 63 -8.80 -12.83 -4.75
N MET A 64 -8.39 -11.56 -4.82
CA MET A 64 -8.66 -10.55 -3.78
C MET A 64 -10.12 -10.13 -3.79
N GLU A 65 -10.71 -9.85 -4.95
CA GLU A 65 -12.13 -9.53 -5.12
C GLU A 65 -13.02 -10.66 -4.61
N THR A 66 -12.75 -11.90 -5.02
CA THR A 66 -13.51 -13.08 -4.55
C THR A 66 -13.50 -13.19 -3.02
N ARG A 67 -12.37 -12.86 -2.38
CA ARG A 67 -12.26 -12.89 -0.90
C ARG A 67 -13.00 -11.74 -0.26
N LEU A 68 -12.96 -10.54 -0.85
CA LEU A 68 -13.72 -9.40 -0.36
C LEU A 68 -15.22 -9.67 -0.47
N ASP A 69 -15.68 -10.18 -1.60
CA ASP A 69 -17.08 -10.56 -1.82
C ASP A 69 -17.55 -11.60 -0.80
N ALA A 70 -16.73 -12.61 -0.50
CA ALA A 70 -17.05 -13.60 0.52
C ALA A 70 -17.21 -12.99 1.92
N VAL A 71 -16.41 -11.97 2.25
CA VAL A 71 -16.50 -11.24 3.53
C VAL A 71 -17.71 -10.31 3.57
N LEU A 72 -17.99 -9.60 2.47
CA LEU A 72 -19.14 -8.70 2.35
C LEU A 72 -20.48 -9.45 2.46
N ASN A 73 -20.53 -10.66 1.89
CA ASN A 73 -21.71 -11.53 1.91
C ASN A 73 -21.85 -12.36 3.18
N ALA A 74 -20.87 -12.32 4.10
CA ALA A 74 -20.97 -13.04 5.36
C ALA A 74 -22.14 -12.47 6.20
N PRO A 75 -23.11 -13.31 6.64
CA PRO A 75 -24.22 -12.84 7.44
C PRO A 75 -23.70 -12.29 8.78
N TRP A 76 -24.17 -11.11 9.16
CA TRP A 76 -23.82 -10.45 10.41
C TRP A 76 -25.07 -10.24 11.26
N ARG A 77 -24.88 -10.20 12.58
CA ARG A 77 -25.93 -9.86 13.55
C ARG A 77 -25.29 -9.22 14.78
N PHE A 78 -26.02 -8.33 15.45
CA PHE A 78 -25.67 -7.95 16.81
C PHE A 78 -26.05 -9.08 17.78
N VAL A 79 -25.22 -9.29 18.80
CA VAL A 79 -25.48 -10.32 19.84
C VAL A 79 -26.61 -9.85 20.74
N GLU A 80 -26.56 -8.59 21.16
CA GLU A 80 -27.61 -7.92 21.93
C GLU A 80 -28.51 -7.18 20.95
N ASP A 81 -29.75 -7.66 20.83
CA ASP A 81 -30.69 -7.19 19.80
C ASP A 81 -32.02 -6.74 20.42
N HIS A 82 -31.93 -5.93 21.47
CA HIS A 82 -33.07 -5.44 22.21
C HIS A 82 -32.95 -3.94 22.43
N GLY A 83 -34.01 -3.19 22.10
CA GLY A 83 -34.11 -1.76 22.35
C GLY A 83 -33.97 -0.89 21.10
N GLU A 84 -34.45 0.34 21.23
CA GLU A 84 -34.47 1.35 20.16
C GLU A 84 -33.06 1.70 19.65
N GLN A 85 -32.06 1.69 20.54
CA GLN A 85 -30.66 1.94 20.20
C GLN A 85 -30.12 0.92 19.22
N THR A 86 -30.48 -0.36 19.36
CA THR A 86 -30.02 -1.42 18.46
C THR A 86 -30.65 -1.27 17.08
N HIS A 87 -31.92 -0.87 16.99
CA HIS A 87 -32.55 -0.57 15.70
C HIS A 87 -31.80 0.55 14.96
N PHE A 88 -31.48 1.64 15.66
CA PHE A 88 -30.69 2.72 15.09
C PHE A 88 -29.30 2.26 14.63
N LEU A 89 -28.58 1.50 15.45
CA LEU A 89 -27.25 0.98 15.09
C LEU A 89 -27.31 0.00 13.91
N LYS A 90 -28.37 -0.82 13.81
CA LYS A 90 -28.61 -1.70 12.67
C LYS A 90 -28.84 -0.93 11.40
N GLU A 91 -29.69 0.08 11.41
CA GLU A 91 -29.92 0.95 10.26
C GLU A 91 -28.62 1.62 9.82
N LEU A 92 -27.87 2.17 10.78
CA LEU A 92 -26.61 2.84 10.50
C LEU A 92 -25.54 1.89 9.94
N PHE A 93 -25.35 0.73 10.58
CA PHE A 93 -24.38 -0.26 10.11
C PHE A 93 -24.78 -0.86 8.78
N THR A 94 -26.07 -1.15 8.55
CA THR A 94 -26.56 -1.64 7.25
C THR A 94 -26.26 -0.63 6.14
N LYS A 95 -26.49 0.67 6.40
CA LYS A 95 -26.21 1.74 5.45
C LYS A 95 -24.73 1.83 5.08
N TRP A 96 -23.84 1.67 6.06
CA TRP A 96 -22.39 1.83 5.88
C TRP A 96 -21.62 0.49 5.83
N HIS A 97 -22.34 -0.63 5.70
CA HIS A 97 -21.77 -1.98 5.82
C HIS A 97 -20.66 -2.16 4.79
N PHE A 98 -20.93 -1.76 3.56
CA PHE A 98 -19.97 -1.89 2.47
C PHE A 98 -18.69 -1.10 2.76
N GLU A 99 -18.78 0.18 3.10
CA GLU A 99 -17.62 1.05 3.34
C GLU A 99 -16.82 0.62 4.56
N ILE A 100 -17.50 0.24 5.66
CA ILE A 100 -16.85 -0.22 6.89
C ILE A 100 -16.12 -1.54 6.65
N VAL A 101 -16.81 -2.53 6.06
CA VAL A 101 -16.26 -3.87 5.90
C VAL A 101 -15.18 -3.91 4.83
N SER A 102 -15.39 -3.28 3.67
CA SER A 102 -14.37 -3.19 2.62
C SER A 102 -13.15 -2.41 3.09
N GLY A 103 -13.36 -1.28 3.77
CA GLY A 103 -12.26 -0.47 4.28
C GLY A 103 -11.48 -1.16 5.40
N ALA A 104 -12.14 -1.90 6.29
CA ALA A 104 -11.45 -2.75 7.25
C ALA A 104 -10.70 -3.90 6.56
N TRP A 105 -11.28 -4.48 5.50
CA TRP A 105 -10.71 -5.58 4.75
C TRP A 105 -9.42 -5.21 4.01
N GLU A 106 -9.19 -3.93 3.66
CA GLU A 106 -7.91 -3.46 3.10
C GLU A 106 -6.69 -3.75 3.99
N ALA A 107 -6.89 -3.94 5.29
CA ALA A 107 -5.84 -4.43 6.16
C ALA A 107 -5.31 -5.82 5.75
N CYS A 108 -6.07 -6.59 4.97
CA CYS A 108 -5.65 -7.89 4.44
C CYS A 108 -4.53 -7.77 3.40
N PRO A 109 -4.73 -7.10 2.26
CA PRO A 109 -3.67 -6.93 1.26
C PRO A 109 -2.48 -6.14 1.82
N TYR A 110 -2.72 -5.09 2.62
CA TYR A 110 -1.70 -4.10 3.00
C TYR A 110 -1.17 -4.21 4.43
N GLY A 111 -1.73 -5.09 5.27
CA GLY A 111 -1.33 -5.30 6.66
C GLY A 111 -2.09 -4.42 7.65
N TYR A 112 -2.45 -3.20 7.26
CA TYR A 112 -3.36 -2.32 8.02
C TYR A 112 -4.14 -1.40 7.09
N SER A 113 -5.23 -0.85 7.62
CA SER A 113 -6.08 0.15 6.98
C SER A 113 -6.57 1.14 8.04
N VAL A 114 -6.86 2.37 7.61
CA VAL A 114 -7.38 3.43 8.49
C VAL A 114 -8.62 4.05 7.84
N LEU A 115 -9.76 3.90 8.50
CA LEU A 115 -11.01 4.56 8.15
C LEU A 115 -11.12 5.89 8.91
N GLU A 116 -11.57 6.95 8.25
CA GLU A 116 -11.98 8.21 8.88
C GLU A 116 -13.51 8.31 8.87
N ALA A 117 -14.10 8.60 10.04
CA ALA A 117 -15.50 8.92 10.19
C ALA A 117 -15.70 10.43 10.34
N ASN A 118 -16.59 10.98 9.51
CA ASN A 118 -17.14 12.31 9.67
C ASN A 118 -18.57 12.20 10.21
N TYR A 119 -18.83 12.92 11.30
CA TYR A 119 -20.09 12.87 12.00
C TYR A 119 -20.98 14.05 11.67
N LYS A 120 -22.30 13.84 11.76
CA LYS A 120 -23.30 14.91 11.69
C LYS A 120 -24.43 14.63 12.66
N ILE A 121 -25.24 15.65 12.89
CA ILE A 121 -26.54 15.51 13.56
C ILE A 121 -27.60 15.37 12.46
N ASP A 122 -28.46 14.37 12.56
CA ASP A 122 -29.57 14.18 11.62
C ASP A 122 -30.78 15.06 11.95
N GLU A 123 -31.82 15.00 11.12
CA GLU A 123 -33.07 15.77 11.31
C GLU A 123 -33.79 15.43 12.62
N ASN A 124 -33.56 14.23 13.15
CA ASN A 124 -34.12 13.74 14.41
C ASN A 124 -33.21 14.06 15.61
N SER A 125 -32.23 14.96 15.46
CA SER A 125 -31.25 15.33 16.51
C SER A 125 -30.38 14.17 17.00
N ARG A 126 -30.21 13.12 16.20
CA ARG A 126 -29.34 11.96 16.51
C ARG A 126 -27.95 12.17 15.94
N PHE A 127 -26.93 11.76 16.70
CA PHE A 127 -25.55 11.72 16.24
C PHE A 127 -25.36 10.54 15.28
N THR A 128 -24.96 10.83 14.04
CA THR A 128 -24.85 9.84 12.96
C THR A 128 -23.60 10.05 12.12
N LEU A 129 -23.31 9.08 11.25
CA LEU A 129 -22.23 9.17 10.26
C LEU A 129 -22.71 9.97 9.04
N ALA A 130 -21.99 11.04 8.73
CA ALA A 130 -22.10 11.76 7.47
C ALA A 130 -21.37 11.01 6.36
N GLU A 131 -20.17 10.51 6.67
CA GLU A 131 -19.26 9.82 5.76
C GLU A 131 -18.33 8.92 6.56
N ILE A 132 -17.98 7.76 6.00
CA ILE A 132 -16.88 6.93 6.48
C ILE A 132 -16.09 6.43 5.27
N MET A 133 -14.77 6.64 5.27
CA MET A 133 -13.93 6.27 4.13
C MET A 133 -12.50 5.91 4.51
N VAL A 134 -11.85 5.09 3.69
CA VAL A 134 -10.44 4.76 3.86
C VAL A 134 -9.58 5.98 3.53
N LYS A 135 -8.58 6.24 4.35
CA LYS A 135 -7.56 7.25 4.08
C LYS A 135 -6.24 6.60 3.66
N PRO A 136 -5.40 7.32 2.89
CA PRO A 136 -4.12 6.79 2.43
C PRO A 136 -3.28 6.29 3.61
N LEU A 137 -2.87 5.02 3.56
CA LEU A 137 -2.16 4.35 4.64
C LEU A 137 -0.87 5.08 5.00
N GLU A 138 -0.23 5.70 4.02
CA GLU A 138 1.04 6.38 4.17
C GLU A 138 0.96 7.62 5.07
N TRP A 139 -0.23 8.15 5.33
CA TRP A 139 -0.43 9.24 6.31
C TRP A 139 -0.31 8.75 7.75
N PHE A 140 -0.40 7.44 7.97
CA PHE A 140 -0.49 6.85 9.28
C PHE A 140 0.72 5.95 9.60
N GLU A 141 1.01 5.83 10.89
CA GLU A 141 2.03 4.92 11.40
C GLU A 141 1.54 4.23 12.68
N PRO A 142 1.16 2.94 12.59
CA PRO A 142 0.91 2.12 13.76
C PRO A 142 2.22 1.88 14.54
N LYS A 143 2.19 2.17 15.85
CA LYS A 143 3.32 1.94 16.76
C LYS A 143 3.14 0.65 17.57
N ASN A 144 4.25 0.13 18.09
CA ASN A 144 4.29 -1.09 18.91
C ASN A 144 3.56 -0.95 20.27
N ASN A 145 3.47 0.28 20.80
CA ASN A 145 2.71 0.62 22.01
C ASN A 145 1.19 0.74 21.77
N GLY A 146 0.71 0.49 20.54
CA GLY A 146 -0.70 0.59 20.18
C GLY A 146 -1.14 1.99 19.76
N GLU A 147 -0.26 3.00 19.81
CA GLU A 147 -0.56 4.33 19.30
C GLU A 147 -0.63 4.34 17.76
N LEU A 148 -1.43 5.26 17.23
CA LEU A 148 -1.48 5.56 15.80
C LEU A 148 -0.99 6.99 15.62
N ILE A 149 0.11 7.16 14.90
CA ILE A 149 0.64 8.48 14.56
C ILE A 149 0.09 8.89 13.20
N PHE A 150 -0.53 10.06 13.13
CA PHE A 150 -0.95 10.69 11.89
C PHE A 150 0.03 11.81 11.55
N ARG A 151 0.49 11.80 10.30
CA ARG A 151 1.35 12.83 9.73
C ARG A 151 0.59 13.54 8.63
N LYS A 152 0.42 14.85 8.79
CA LYS A 152 -0.27 15.67 7.80
C LYS A 152 0.63 15.83 6.56
N PRO A 153 0.14 15.62 5.34
CA PRO A 153 0.94 15.75 4.11
C PRO A 153 1.63 17.12 3.93
N GLN A 154 1.17 18.15 4.64
CA GLN A 154 1.65 19.53 4.53
C GLN A 154 2.26 20.07 5.84
N SER A 155 2.48 19.22 6.85
CA SER A 155 3.07 19.65 8.12
C SER A 155 3.99 18.56 8.68
N SER A 156 5.13 18.97 9.21
CA SER A 156 6.04 18.09 9.94
C SER A 156 5.51 17.69 11.33
N ALA A 157 4.30 18.11 11.71
CA ALA A 157 3.70 17.75 12.98
C ALA A 157 3.21 16.30 12.98
N GLU A 158 3.70 15.53 13.95
CA GLU A 158 3.20 14.20 14.27
C GLU A 158 2.09 14.31 15.33
N VAL A 159 0.96 13.68 15.06
CA VAL A 159 -0.20 13.73 15.95
C VAL A 159 -0.55 12.33 16.40
N ASN A 160 -0.63 12.12 17.71
CA ASN A 160 -1.22 10.89 18.23
C ASN A 160 -2.73 10.95 18.02
N VAL A 161 -3.22 10.07 17.14
CA VAL A 161 -4.60 10.06 16.67
C VAL A 161 -5.58 9.80 17.80
N PHE A 162 -5.37 8.77 18.62
CA PHE A 162 -6.33 8.40 19.65
C PHE A 162 -6.41 9.42 20.78
N LYS A 163 -5.35 10.19 21.02
CA LYS A 163 -5.35 11.30 21.99
C LYS A 163 -5.99 12.57 21.43
N THR A 164 -5.77 12.87 20.16
CA THR A 164 -6.16 14.16 19.56
C THR A 164 -7.53 14.12 18.89
N TYR A 165 -7.86 12.98 18.29
CA TYR A 165 -9.07 12.77 17.48
C TYR A 165 -9.79 11.50 17.95
N PRO A 166 -10.36 11.49 19.17
CA PRO A 166 -11.07 10.33 19.67
C PRO A 166 -12.25 9.99 18.76
N LEU A 167 -12.43 8.70 18.47
CA LEU A 167 -13.49 8.16 17.61
C LEU A 167 -13.49 8.66 16.16
N LYS A 168 -12.51 9.44 15.70
CA LYS A 168 -12.49 9.92 14.31
C LYS A 168 -11.86 8.93 13.34
N PHE A 169 -10.82 8.22 13.77
CA PHE A 169 -10.09 7.27 12.93
C PHE A 169 -10.12 5.86 13.52
N PHE A 170 -10.35 4.87 12.67
CA PHE A 170 -10.46 3.47 13.04
C PHE A 170 -9.34 2.67 12.35
N LEU A 171 -8.43 2.13 13.17
CA LEU A 171 -7.30 1.33 12.71
C LEU A 171 -7.68 -0.15 12.68
N THR A 172 -7.61 -0.77 11.50
CA THR A 172 -7.71 -2.23 11.34
C THR A 172 -6.33 -2.78 10.99
N ARG A 173 -5.94 -3.91 11.62
CA ARG A 173 -4.64 -4.55 11.41
C ARG A 173 -4.80 -6.05 11.20
N ARG A 174 -4.07 -6.60 10.22
CA ARG A 174 -4.00 -8.04 9.98
C ARG A 174 -2.83 -8.65 10.73
N LYS A 175 -3.12 -9.56 11.65
CA LYS A 175 -2.13 -10.32 12.43
C LYS A 175 -1.01 -9.42 13.01
N PRO A 176 -1.35 -8.34 13.75
CA PRO A 176 -0.34 -7.48 14.33
C PRO A 176 0.47 -8.24 15.39
N SER A 177 1.75 -7.89 15.50
CA SER A 177 2.60 -8.35 16.60
C SER A 177 3.42 -7.18 17.14
N TYR A 178 4.04 -7.36 18.32
CA TYR A 178 4.92 -6.33 18.87
C TYR A 178 6.07 -5.96 17.93
N LYS A 179 6.61 -6.95 17.20
CA LYS A 179 7.67 -6.76 16.19
C LYS A 179 7.13 -6.18 14.88
N GLN A 180 5.86 -6.43 14.57
CA GLN A 180 5.19 -6.01 13.35
C GLN A 180 3.91 -5.21 13.66
N PRO A 181 4.02 -3.95 14.13
CA PRO A 181 2.85 -3.16 14.51
C PRO A 181 1.96 -2.78 13.33
N TYR A 182 2.51 -2.76 12.12
CA TYR A 182 1.83 -2.49 10.84
C TYR A 182 0.99 -3.70 10.36
N GLY A 183 1.10 -4.86 11.01
CA GLY A 183 0.50 -6.09 10.54
C GLY A 183 1.21 -6.75 9.36
N GLU A 184 0.84 -8.00 9.09
CA GLU A 184 1.32 -8.79 7.97
C GLU A 184 0.49 -8.49 6.72
N ALA A 185 1.08 -7.81 5.74
CA ALA A 185 0.51 -7.63 4.43
C ALA A 185 0.48 -8.96 3.67
N LEU A 186 -0.68 -9.34 3.13
CA LEU A 186 -0.80 -10.55 2.34
C LEU A 186 -0.06 -10.41 0.99
N LEU A 187 -0.13 -9.23 0.36
CA LEU A 187 0.50 -8.97 -0.93
C LEU A 187 2.02 -9.06 -0.90
N THR A 188 2.64 -8.71 0.23
CA THR A 188 4.08 -8.92 0.43
C THR A 188 4.50 -10.37 0.12
N LYS A 189 3.71 -11.36 0.54
CA LYS A 189 4.05 -12.78 0.34
C LYS A 189 4.08 -13.18 -1.14
N LEU A 190 3.35 -12.45 -1.98
CA LEU A 190 3.26 -12.68 -3.42
C LEU A 190 4.28 -11.88 -4.22
N TYR A 191 4.96 -10.90 -3.59
CA TYR A 191 5.80 -9.93 -4.26
C TYR A 191 6.85 -10.55 -5.18
N TRP A 192 7.65 -11.49 -4.66
CA TRP A 192 8.75 -12.06 -5.46
C TRP A 192 8.23 -12.88 -6.65
N ILE A 193 7.18 -13.68 -6.46
CA ILE A 193 6.58 -14.48 -7.54
C ILE A 193 6.01 -13.55 -8.62
N TRP A 194 5.26 -12.53 -8.22
CA TRP A 194 4.73 -11.51 -9.13
C TRP A 194 5.84 -10.73 -9.86
N TYR A 195 6.89 -10.34 -9.14
CA TYR A 195 8.03 -9.60 -9.69
C TYR A 195 8.75 -10.43 -10.76
N PHE A 196 8.99 -11.72 -10.49
CA PHE A 196 9.58 -12.62 -11.47
C PHE A 196 8.65 -12.87 -12.65
N LYS A 197 7.35 -13.10 -12.44
CA LYS A 197 6.35 -13.25 -13.53
C LYS A 197 6.38 -12.06 -14.48
N THR A 198 6.29 -10.85 -13.95
CA THR A 198 6.24 -9.60 -14.74
C THR A 198 7.58 -9.23 -15.39
N SER A 199 8.70 -9.52 -14.72
CA SER A 199 10.04 -9.21 -15.24
C SER A 199 10.53 -10.24 -16.25
N SER A 200 10.12 -11.51 -16.11
CA SER A 200 10.50 -12.60 -17.01
C SER A 200 10.12 -12.32 -18.45
N THR A 201 8.92 -11.78 -18.70
CA THR A 201 8.48 -11.44 -20.06
C THR A 201 9.40 -10.40 -20.70
N LYS A 202 9.84 -9.38 -19.94
CA LYS A 202 10.79 -8.37 -20.44
C LYS A 202 12.14 -8.98 -20.77
N PHE A 203 12.60 -9.93 -19.96
CA PHE A 203 13.84 -10.66 -20.22
C PHE A 203 13.71 -11.54 -21.47
N TRP A 204 12.60 -12.27 -21.61
CA TRP A 204 12.32 -13.10 -22.78
C TRP A 204 12.27 -12.29 -24.08
N VAL A 205 11.62 -11.13 -24.07
CA VAL A 205 11.61 -10.23 -25.24
C VAL A 205 13.03 -9.79 -25.60
N LYS A 206 13.82 -9.34 -24.63
CA LYS A 206 15.23 -8.96 -24.88
C LYS A 206 16.08 -10.12 -25.39
N PHE A 207 15.83 -11.33 -24.88
CA PHE A 207 16.51 -12.54 -25.37
C PHE A 207 16.15 -12.80 -26.83
N LEU A 208 14.86 -12.77 -27.19
CA LEU A 208 14.39 -12.96 -28.57
C LEU A 208 14.93 -11.88 -29.51
N GLU A 209 14.99 -10.62 -29.10
CA GLU A 209 15.60 -9.54 -29.88
C GLU A 209 17.08 -9.83 -30.19
N ARG A 210 17.81 -10.35 -29.22
CA ARG A 210 19.25 -10.61 -29.35
C ARG A 210 19.57 -11.87 -30.15
N PHE A 211 18.80 -12.94 -29.97
CA PHE A 211 19.09 -14.26 -30.55
C PHE A 211 18.15 -14.69 -31.67
N GLY A 212 17.06 -13.96 -31.93
CA GLY A 212 16.15 -14.18 -33.06
C GLY A 212 16.65 -13.59 -34.37
N SER A 213 17.73 -12.81 -34.36
CA SER A 213 18.36 -12.29 -35.58
C SER A 213 19.14 -13.42 -36.29
N PRO A 214 18.84 -13.74 -37.56
CA PRO A 214 19.51 -14.83 -38.27
C PRO A 214 21.01 -14.54 -38.42
N LEU A 215 21.85 -15.53 -38.09
CA LEU A 215 23.27 -15.47 -38.35
C LEU A 215 23.51 -15.66 -39.86
N LEU A 216 24.01 -14.62 -40.52
CA LEU A 216 24.47 -14.71 -41.92
C LEU A 216 25.71 -15.62 -41.98
N ILE A 217 25.52 -16.84 -42.45
CA ILE A 217 26.63 -17.76 -42.76
C ILE A 217 26.98 -17.57 -44.24
N GLY A 218 28.12 -16.93 -44.52
CA GLY A 218 28.65 -16.84 -45.87
C GLY A 218 29.19 -18.20 -46.33
N LYS A 219 28.63 -18.75 -47.42
CA LYS A 219 29.26 -19.87 -48.15
C LYS A 219 30.25 -19.29 -49.16
N VAL A 220 31.51 -19.69 -49.04
CA VAL A 220 32.55 -19.42 -50.04
C VAL A 220 32.42 -20.49 -51.11
N GLY A 221 32.18 -20.08 -52.35
CA GLY A 221 32.17 -20.92 -53.55
C GLY A 221 33.30 -20.52 -54.49
#